data_AF-A0A4W3HW45-F1
#
_entry.id   AF-A0A4W3HW45-F1
#
_cell.length_a   1.000
_cell.length_b   1.000
_cell.length_c   1.000
_cell.angle_alpha   90.00
_cell.angle_beta   90.00
_cell.angle_gamma   90.00
#
_symmetry.space_group_name_H-M   'P 1'
#
loop_
_entity.id
_entity.type
_entity.pdbx_description
1 polymer ?
#
loop_
_entity_poly.entity_id
_entity_poly.type
_entity_poly.pdbx_seq_one_letter_code
_entity_poly.pdbx_strand_id
1 'polypeptide(L)'
;MLRKARAQYGGPFIFVPVHKSRLDRLLVIFILFCHSVRVPYLTGGEDIRLPLLRSLLRRLGGIFIPQMAKGAKSSYTEDLNQAVLTSYIEELLRGQENLQLYLEEAVPRSVRPSLTGMVWLTCVFKAFQSKVIPDAALVPVGISYDRIIEGGCLEQTDPDSISLWAALCWMLGFVRRRYGCVRVDFGQPFSLKDYIENEGIRLRSSTLPLRELLLPCMFGSSSDAVYYERSQDWILTGEGLPQLDRRQQQLVTGLGRHLLYTATSCSAIMSTTIMASLLLQKHRQGTLLSVLARDFQWLTEEVLARHFDVGFSGQLRDVVLHALYLLRDCVTLRNFPLNDLLVTPKPTRRAVRELSVYSRGILPVFIYEAVAGEWLLLLLI
;
A
#
# COMPACT_ATOMS: atom_id res chain seq x y z
N MET A 1 0.31 13.12 -17.51
CA MET A 1 -0.96 12.37 -17.46
C MET A 1 -2.03 13.10 -16.64
N LEU A 2 -1.86 13.30 -15.33
CA LEU A 2 -2.85 13.95 -14.46
C LEU A 2 -3.29 15.35 -14.93
N ARG A 3 -2.38 16.17 -15.44
CA ARG A 3 -2.73 17.48 -16.04
C ARG A 3 -3.67 17.37 -17.24
N LYS A 4 -3.47 16.35 -18.09
CA LYS A 4 -4.33 16.09 -19.25
C LYS A 4 -5.69 15.56 -18.79
N ALA A 5 -5.70 14.64 -17.82
CA ALA A 5 -6.92 14.13 -17.21
C ALA A 5 -7.73 15.27 -16.59
N ARG A 6 -7.09 16.20 -15.85
CA ARG A 6 -7.75 17.38 -15.29
C ARG A 6 -8.29 18.36 -16.34
N ALA A 7 -7.61 18.51 -17.47
CA ALA A 7 -8.10 19.36 -18.55
C ALA A 7 -9.36 18.77 -19.23
N GLN A 8 -9.51 17.44 -19.21
CA GLN A 8 -10.65 16.73 -19.79
C GLN A 8 -11.77 16.48 -18.79
N TYR A 9 -11.43 16.35 -17.50
CA TYR A 9 -12.33 15.95 -16.43
C TYR A 9 -12.56 17.11 -15.46
N GLY A 10 -13.81 17.59 -15.41
CA GLY A 10 -14.23 18.71 -14.56
C GLY A 10 -14.74 18.32 -13.17
N GLY A 11 -14.40 17.14 -12.65
CA GLY A 11 -14.83 16.64 -11.33
C GLY A 11 -13.68 16.47 -10.32
N PRO A 12 -14.00 16.07 -9.06
CA PRO A 12 -13.00 15.86 -8.02
C PRO A 12 -12.10 14.64 -8.30
N PHE A 13 -10.82 14.77 -7.96
CA PHE A 13 -9.87 13.65 -7.99
C PHE A 13 -9.70 13.06 -6.60
N ILE A 14 -9.74 11.73 -6.52
CA ILE A 14 -9.59 10.97 -5.29
C ILE A 14 -8.34 10.11 -5.45
N PHE A 15 -7.27 10.51 -4.76
CA PHE A 15 -5.99 9.82 -4.78
C PHE A 15 -5.99 8.69 -3.74
N VAL A 16 -5.63 7.49 -4.19
CA VAL A 16 -5.60 6.29 -3.37
C VAL A 16 -4.19 5.69 -3.39
N PRO A 17 -3.28 6.20 -2.52
CA PRO A 17 -1.93 5.66 -2.38
C PRO A 17 -1.88 4.35 -1.59
N VAL A 18 -0.93 3.49 -1.97
CA VAL A 18 -0.44 2.37 -1.14
C VAL A 18 0.28 2.91 0.09
N HIS A 19 0.19 2.23 1.24
CA HIS A 19 0.83 2.65 2.47
C HIS A 19 2.08 1.82 2.80
N LYS A 20 3.26 2.40 2.55
CA LYS A 20 4.57 1.81 2.87
C LYS A 20 5.27 2.50 4.05
N SER A 21 5.04 3.80 4.24
CA SER A 21 5.61 4.59 5.34
C SER A 21 4.67 5.71 5.77
N ARG A 22 4.75 6.13 7.03
CA ARG A 22 4.03 7.30 7.55
C ARG A 22 4.35 8.58 6.76
N LEU A 23 5.51 8.65 6.10
CA LEU A 23 5.90 9.78 5.25
C LEU A 23 5.16 9.86 3.93
N ASP A 24 4.53 8.78 3.46
CA ASP A 24 3.74 8.74 2.21
C ASP A 24 2.71 9.87 2.18
N ARG A 25 2.12 10.16 3.35
CA ARG A 25 1.11 11.21 3.55
C ARG A 25 1.61 12.58 3.14
N LEU A 26 2.86 12.90 3.48
CA LEU A 26 3.47 14.17 3.11
C LEU A 26 4.05 14.14 1.69
N LEU A 27 4.60 12.99 1.28
CA LEU A 27 5.26 12.82 -0.01
C LEU A 27 4.30 13.09 -1.17
N VAL A 28 3.10 12.50 -1.13
CA VAL A 28 2.11 12.67 -2.21
C VAL A 28 1.66 14.13 -2.31
N ILE A 29 1.40 14.80 -1.17
CA ILE A 29 1.06 16.23 -1.17
C ILE A 29 2.20 17.05 -1.76
N PHE A 30 3.43 16.80 -1.32
CA PHE A 30 4.59 17.55 -1.78
C PHE A 30 4.77 17.45 -3.29
N ILE A 31 4.65 16.24 -3.85
CA ILE A 31 4.73 16.01 -5.30
C ILE A 31 3.60 16.74 -6.02
N LEU A 32 2.36 16.62 -5.56
CA LEU A 32 1.21 17.30 -6.17
C LEU A 32 1.36 18.83 -6.13
N PHE A 33 1.86 19.36 -5.01
CA PHE A 33 2.17 20.78 -4.84
C PHE A 33 3.25 21.24 -5.84
N CYS A 34 4.37 20.52 -5.94
CA CYS A 34 5.45 20.83 -6.88
C CYS A 34 4.99 20.80 -8.34
N HIS A 35 4.01 19.97 -8.68
CA HIS A 35 3.45 19.88 -10.03
C HIS A 35 2.26 20.83 -10.28
N SER A 36 1.99 21.76 -9.37
CA SER A 36 0.88 22.72 -9.43
C SER A 36 -0.50 22.04 -9.60
N VAL A 37 -0.63 20.83 -9.06
CA VAL A 37 -1.92 20.16 -8.93
C VAL A 37 -2.54 20.62 -7.62
N ARG A 38 -3.86 20.83 -7.60
CA ARG A 38 -4.57 21.25 -6.40
C ARG A 38 -4.34 20.20 -5.30
N VAL A 39 -3.82 20.65 -4.16
CA VAL A 39 -3.45 19.78 -3.04
C VAL A 39 -4.71 19.10 -2.51
N PRO A 40 -4.72 17.77 -2.36
CA PRO A 40 -5.86 17.05 -1.83
C PRO A 40 -5.98 17.22 -0.32
N TYR A 41 -7.22 17.21 0.17
CA TYR A 41 -7.49 17.06 1.60
C TYR A 41 -7.11 15.66 2.03
N LEU A 42 -6.30 15.57 3.08
CA LEU A 42 -5.85 14.29 3.60
C LEU A 42 -6.91 13.71 4.52
N THR A 43 -7.28 12.47 4.29
CA THR A 43 -8.04 11.72 5.28
C THR A 43 -7.10 10.94 6.20
N GLY A 44 -7.32 11.06 7.50
CA GLY A 44 -6.49 10.45 8.54
C GLY A 44 -7.33 9.69 9.55
N GLY A 45 -6.85 8.50 9.93
CA GLY A 45 -7.39 7.69 11.01
C GLY A 45 -6.57 7.78 12.30
N GLU A 46 -6.75 6.75 13.14
CA GLU A 46 -6.12 6.62 14.46
C GLU A 46 -4.59 6.39 14.42
N ASP A 47 -4.04 6.10 13.25
CA ASP A 47 -2.62 5.72 13.07
C ASP A 47 -1.62 6.86 13.29
N ILE A 48 -2.09 8.13 13.34
CA ILE A 48 -1.23 9.31 13.49
C ILE A 48 -1.13 9.68 14.97
N ARG A 49 -0.22 8.99 15.66
CA ARG A 49 0.04 9.18 17.10
C ARG A 49 1.00 10.34 17.41
N LEU A 50 1.74 10.83 16.42
CA LEU A 50 2.69 11.93 16.60
C LEU A 50 1.97 13.29 16.59
N PRO A 51 1.96 14.05 17.70
CA PRO A 51 1.19 15.30 17.80
C PRO A 51 1.70 16.38 16.85
N LEU A 52 3.02 16.46 16.65
CA LEU A 52 3.63 17.41 15.71
C LEU A 52 3.21 17.14 14.27
N LEU A 53 3.28 15.88 13.84
CA LEU A 53 2.85 15.45 12.51
C LEU A 53 1.35 15.68 12.33
N ARG A 54 0.53 15.38 13.34
CA ARG A 54 -0.91 15.63 13.32
C ARG A 54 -1.24 17.11 13.15
N SER A 55 -0.54 17.99 13.87
CA SER A 55 -0.70 19.45 13.76
C SER A 55 -0.31 19.97 12.38
N LEU A 56 0.81 19.50 11.83
CA LEU A 56 1.24 19.85 10.48
C LEU A 56 0.23 19.40 9.43
N LEU A 57 -0.22 18.14 9.49
CA LEU A 57 -1.20 17.59 8.57
C LEU A 57 -2.54 18.34 8.66
N ARG A 58 -3.00 18.75 9.86
CA ARG A 58 -4.19 19.61 10.02
C ARG A 58 -4.03 20.95 9.28
N ARG A 59 -2.86 21.58 9.37
CA ARG A 59 -2.57 22.83 8.62
C ARG A 59 -2.53 22.63 7.11
N LEU A 60 -2.21 21.41 6.66
CA LEU A 60 -2.22 21.01 5.24
C LEU A 60 -3.59 20.54 4.73
N GLY A 61 -4.67 20.73 5.51
CA GLY A 61 -6.02 20.27 5.13
C GLY A 61 -6.33 18.83 5.55
N GLY A 62 -5.66 18.33 6.59
CA GLY A 62 -5.91 17.00 7.14
C GLY A 62 -7.19 16.92 7.97
N ILE A 63 -8.06 16.00 7.57
CA ILE A 63 -9.32 15.65 8.18
C ILE A 63 -9.11 14.36 8.96
N PHE A 64 -9.44 14.37 10.25
CA PHE A 64 -9.19 13.25 11.14
C PHE A 64 -10.48 12.77 11.77
N ILE A 65 -10.70 11.46 11.75
CA ILE A 65 -11.77 10.86 12.55
C ILE A 65 -11.39 11.02 14.04
N PRO A 66 -12.30 11.50 14.91
CA PRO A 66 -12.04 11.67 16.33
C PRO A 66 -11.64 10.35 16.99
N GLN A 67 -10.62 10.38 17.85
CA GLN A 67 -10.27 9.23 18.71
C GLN A 67 -11.32 9.14 19.82
N MET A 68 -12.10 8.06 19.86
CA MET A 68 -12.94 7.80 21.01
C MET A 68 -12.13 7.08 22.08
N ALA A 69 -12.02 7.69 23.26
CA ALA A 69 -11.40 7.06 24.41
C ALA A 69 -12.11 5.74 24.71
N LYS A 70 -11.33 4.65 24.84
CA LYS A 70 -11.82 3.31 25.23
C LYS A 70 -12.58 3.43 26.57
N GLY A 71 -13.90 3.58 26.52
CA GLY A 71 -14.75 3.77 27.70
C GLY A 71 -16.01 4.63 27.44
N ALA A 72 -16.01 5.48 26.41
CA ALA A 72 -17.17 6.34 26.08
C ALA A 72 -17.90 5.86 24.80
N LYS A 73 -18.29 4.58 24.77
CA LYS A 73 -19.12 4.05 23.67
C LYS A 73 -20.58 4.36 23.91
N SER A 74 -21.00 5.60 23.63
CA SER A 74 -22.42 5.85 23.39
C SER A 74 -22.66 5.82 21.88
N SER A 75 -23.53 4.91 21.42
CA SER A 75 -23.91 4.75 20.00
C SER A 75 -24.21 6.10 19.34
N TYR A 76 -24.88 6.98 20.09
CA TYR A 76 -25.26 8.32 19.64
C TYR A 76 -24.07 9.20 19.21
N THR A 77 -22.94 9.15 19.91
CA THR A 77 -21.79 10.01 19.59
C THR A 77 -21.05 9.52 18.34
N GLU A 78 -21.05 8.21 18.10
CA GLU A 78 -20.47 7.61 16.89
C GLU A 78 -21.33 7.95 15.66
N ASP A 79 -22.64 7.80 15.76
CA ASP A 79 -23.61 8.15 14.71
C ASP A 79 -23.53 9.64 14.34
N LEU A 80 -23.42 10.53 15.33
CA LEU A 80 -23.29 11.96 15.12
C LEU A 80 -21.97 12.32 14.43
N ASN A 81 -20.85 11.77 14.89
CA ASN A 81 -19.55 12.01 14.27
C ASN A 81 -19.53 11.55 12.81
N GLN A 82 -20.17 10.43 12.52
CA GLN A 82 -20.28 9.90 11.18
C GLN A 82 -21.19 10.74 10.28
N ALA A 83 -22.31 11.24 10.79
CA ALA A 83 -23.19 12.15 10.07
C ALA A 83 -22.46 13.47 9.72
N VAL A 84 -21.72 14.02 10.68
CA VAL A 84 -20.89 15.22 10.48
C VAL A 84 -19.80 14.96 9.44
N LEU A 85 -19.11 13.82 9.54
CA LEU A 85 -18.07 13.42 8.59
C LEU A 85 -18.62 13.30 7.16
N THR A 86 -19.76 12.63 7.01
CA THR A 86 -20.41 12.41 5.72
C THR A 86 -20.82 13.76 5.10
N SER A 87 -21.49 14.61 5.88
CA SER A 87 -21.88 15.95 5.43
C SER A 87 -20.69 16.81 5.04
N TYR A 88 -19.60 16.75 5.81
CA TYR A 88 -18.37 17.50 5.52
C TYR A 88 -17.70 17.05 4.22
N ILE A 89 -17.63 15.74 3.97
CA ILE A 89 -17.09 15.19 2.72
C ILE A 89 -17.99 15.55 1.53
N GLU A 90 -19.31 15.50 1.69
CA GLU A 90 -20.24 15.94 0.65
C GLU A 90 -20.02 17.41 0.26
N GLU A 91 -19.81 18.31 1.24
CA GLU A 91 -19.49 19.72 0.96
C GLU A 91 -18.16 19.89 0.22
N LEU A 92 -17.11 19.17 0.64
CA LEU A 92 -15.80 19.22 -0.04
C LEU A 92 -15.88 18.73 -1.49
N LEU A 93 -16.61 17.62 -1.70
CA LEU A 93 -16.81 17.05 -3.02
C LEU A 93 -17.66 17.96 -3.91
N ARG A 94 -18.66 18.66 -3.35
CA ARG A 94 -19.45 19.70 -4.04
C ARG A 94 -18.57 20.87 -4.48
N GLY A 95 -17.59 21.25 -3.67
CA GLY A 95 -16.56 22.23 -4.01
C GLY A 95 -15.53 21.76 -5.04
N GLN A 96 -15.66 20.52 -5.55
CA GLN A 96 -14.70 19.88 -6.46
C GLN A 96 -13.27 19.84 -5.89
N GLU A 97 -13.18 19.67 -4.58
CA GLU A 97 -11.90 19.50 -3.91
C GLU A 97 -11.35 18.09 -4.12
N ASN A 98 -10.03 17.97 -4.20
CA ASN A 98 -9.38 16.67 -4.30
C ASN A 98 -9.29 16.03 -2.92
N LEU A 99 -9.39 14.70 -2.85
CA LEU A 99 -9.25 13.94 -1.61
C LEU A 99 -8.11 12.94 -1.72
N GLN A 100 -7.45 12.64 -0.61
CA GLN A 100 -6.46 11.57 -0.51
C GLN A 100 -6.88 10.59 0.57
N LEU A 101 -7.07 9.33 0.17
CA LEU A 101 -7.61 8.25 0.99
C LEU A 101 -6.61 7.11 1.11
N TYR A 102 -6.33 6.67 2.34
CA TYR A 102 -5.51 5.49 2.59
C TYR A 102 -6.42 4.30 2.85
N LEU A 103 -6.43 3.35 1.92
CA LEU A 103 -7.19 2.11 2.05
C LEU A 103 -6.42 1.02 2.79
N GLU A 104 -5.13 1.19 3.08
CA GLU A 104 -4.30 0.22 3.82
C GLU A 104 -4.00 0.70 5.24
N GLU A 105 -3.98 -0.23 6.20
CA GLU A 105 -3.42 0.04 7.53
C GLU A 105 -1.90 0.03 7.50
N ALA A 106 -1.30 0.94 8.28
CA ALA A 106 0.15 1.06 8.47
C ALA A 106 0.71 -0.06 9.36
N VAL A 107 0.52 -1.34 9.01
CA VAL A 107 1.08 -2.46 9.78
C VAL A 107 2.34 -3.00 9.11
N PRO A 108 3.49 -3.06 9.80
CA PRO A 108 4.78 -3.51 9.23
C PRO A 108 4.82 -4.98 8.79
N ARG A 109 3.69 -5.70 8.85
CA ARG A 109 3.63 -7.16 8.73
C ARG A 109 2.71 -7.68 7.62
N SER A 110 1.78 -6.87 7.12
CA SER A 110 0.85 -7.27 6.05
C SER A 110 0.11 -6.05 5.49
N VAL A 111 -0.13 -6.04 4.17
CA VAL A 111 -1.12 -5.15 3.55
C VAL A 111 -2.50 -5.64 4.00
N ARG A 112 -3.12 -4.91 4.92
CA ARG A 112 -4.52 -5.14 5.32
C ARG A 112 -5.31 -3.91 4.92
N PRO A 113 -6.48 -4.08 4.29
CA PRO A 113 -7.36 -2.95 4.09
C PRO A 113 -7.75 -2.37 5.44
N SER A 114 -7.73 -1.04 5.56
CA SER A 114 -8.11 -0.31 6.74
C SER A 114 -9.61 -0.17 6.80
N LEU A 115 -10.22 -0.52 7.94
CA LEU A 115 -11.62 -0.21 8.21
C LEU A 115 -11.89 1.29 8.04
N THR A 116 -10.97 2.12 8.57
CA THR A 116 -11.04 3.58 8.46
C THR A 116 -11.02 4.02 6.99
N GLY A 117 -10.10 3.47 6.20
CA GLY A 117 -10.00 3.74 4.77
C GLY A 117 -11.28 3.40 4.01
N MET A 118 -11.89 2.26 4.33
CA MET A 118 -13.15 1.82 3.74
C MET A 118 -14.32 2.72 4.13
N VAL A 119 -14.37 3.23 5.37
CA VAL A 119 -15.38 4.23 5.79
C VAL A 119 -15.29 5.50 4.93
N TRP A 120 -14.09 6.00 4.67
CA TRP A 120 -13.90 7.17 3.79
C TRP A 120 -14.38 6.89 2.36
N LEU A 121 -14.08 5.69 1.83
CA LEU A 121 -14.54 5.27 0.51
C LEU A 121 -16.07 5.17 0.46
N THR A 122 -16.71 4.71 1.55
CA THR A 122 -18.17 4.71 1.70
C THR A 122 -18.75 6.12 1.69
N CYS A 123 -18.14 7.09 2.38
CA CYS A 123 -18.62 8.48 2.35
C CYS A 123 -18.59 9.04 0.92
N VAL A 124 -17.53 8.77 0.15
CA VAL A 124 -17.44 9.15 -1.27
C VAL A 124 -18.53 8.46 -2.10
N PHE A 125 -18.73 7.16 -1.90
CA PHE A 125 -19.76 6.40 -2.61
C PHE A 125 -21.17 6.92 -2.32
N LYS A 126 -21.45 7.27 -1.06
CA LYS A 126 -22.73 7.89 -0.66
C LYS A 126 -22.92 9.26 -1.30
N ALA A 127 -21.89 10.11 -1.33
CA ALA A 127 -21.95 11.41 -2.00
C ALA A 127 -22.29 11.28 -3.50
N PHE A 128 -21.73 10.27 -4.18
CA PHE A 128 -22.08 9.93 -5.56
C PHE A 128 -23.53 9.44 -5.68
N GLN A 129 -23.96 8.51 -4.82
CA GLN A 129 -25.31 7.96 -4.86
C GLN A 129 -26.40 9.02 -4.58
N SER A 130 -26.15 9.91 -3.62
CA SER A 130 -26.99 11.06 -3.29
C SER A 130 -26.98 12.15 -4.38
N LYS A 131 -26.24 11.93 -5.48
CA LYS A 131 -26.08 12.86 -6.62
C LYS A 131 -25.51 14.23 -6.22
N VAL A 132 -24.75 14.29 -5.12
CA VAL A 132 -24.02 15.51 -4.73
C VAL A 132 -22.93 15.81 -5.75
N ILE A 133 -22.31 14.76 -6.29
CA ILE A 133 -21.36 14.83 -7.39
C ILE A 133 -21.84 13.98 -8.57
N PRO A 134 -21.66 14.46 -9.81
CA PRO A 134 -22.04 13.69 -11.00
C PRO A 134 -21.10 12.51 -11.25
N ASP A 135 -19.82 12.65 -10.90
CA ASP A 135 -18.79 11.62 -11.02
C ASP A 135 -17.56 11.98 -10.15
N ALA A 136 -16.73 10.98 -9.81
CA ALA A 136 -15.43 11.15 -9.18
C ALA A 136 -14.35 10.36 -9.93
N ALA A 137 -13.19 10.98 -10.19
CA ALA A 137 -12.06 10.30 -10.80
C ALA A 137 -11.16 9.70 -9.72
N LEU A 138 -11.10 8.37 -9.67
CA LEU A 138 -10.25 7.64 -8.74
C LEU A 138 -8.85 7.43 -9.33
N VAL A 139 -7.81 7.84 -8.61
CA VAL A 139 -6.42 7.76 -9.04
C VAL A 139 -5.64 6.83 -8.11
N PRO A 140 -5.32 5.60 -8.53
CA PRO A 140 -4.43 4.73 -7.76
C PRO A 140 -3.00 5.28 -7.80
N VAL A 141 -2.30 5.26 -6.66
CA VAL A 141 -0.93 5.77 -6.55
C VAL A 141 -0.01 4.70 -5.96
N GLY A 142 0.97 4.27 -6.75
CA GLY A 142 2.04 3.38 -6.32
C GLY A 142 3.19 4.16 -5.69
N ILE A 143 3.71 3.66 -4.57
CA ILE A 143 4.86 4.26 -3.89
C ILE A 143 5.86 3.17 -3.54
N SER A 144 7.11 3.39 -3.92
CA SER A 144 8.18 2.43 -3.73
C SER A 144 9.44 3.10 -3.18
N TYR A 145 10.06 2.43 -2.20
CA TYR A 145 11.22 2.91 -1.46
C TYR A 145 12.39 1.95 -1.61
N ASP A 146 13.57 2.47 -1.91
CA ASP A 146 14.80 1.69 -1.80
C ASP A 146 15.03 1.24 -0.35
N ARG A 147 14.84 2.14 0.61
CA ARG A 147 14.97 1.84 2.04
C ARG A 147 13.79 2.39 2.84
N ILE A 148 13.08 1.50 3.53
CA ILE A 148 11.96 1.89 4.40
C ILE A 148 12.54 2.46 5.71
N ILE A 149 12.13 3.68 6.03
CA ILE A 149 12.71 4.50 7.09
C ILE A 149 12.37 3.97 8.49
N GLU A 150 11.26 3.26 8.63
CA GLU A 150 10.67 2.91 9.93
C GLU A 150 11.09 1.55 10.51
N GLY A 151 11.77 0.69 9.72
CA GLY A 151 12.04 -0.71 10.08
C GLY A 151 13.06 -0.96 11.20
N GLY A 152 13.62 0.08 11.83
CA GLY A 152 14.75 -0.09 12.76
C GLY A 152 14.67 0.57 14.12
N CYS A 153 13.74 1.51 14.36
CA CYS A 153 13.79 2.35 15.56
C CYS A 153 12.44 2.58 16.26
N LEU A 154 11.31 2.54 15.54
CA LEU A 154 10.01 2.92 16.10
C LEU A 154 9.11 1.72 16.42
N GLU A 155 9.54 0.49 16.15
CA GLU A 155 8.82 -0.73 16.60
C GLU A 155 8.87 -0.91 18.13
N GLN A 156 9.78 -0.22 18.83
CA GLN A 156 10.06 -0.45 20.25
C GLN A 156 9.78 0.76 21.14
N THR A 157 9.29 1.87 20.60
CA THR A 157 9.10 3.10 21.39
C THR A 157 7.63 3.48 21.40
N ASP A 158 7.03 3.45 22.59
CA ASP A 158 5.69 3.99 22.79
C ASP A 158 5.66 5.48 22.38
N PRO A 159 4.78 5.85 21.45
CA PRO A 159 4.75 7.19 20.84
C PRO A 159 4.39 8.30 21.84
N ASP A 160 3.84 7.95 23.00
CA ASP A 160 3.42 8.89 24.03
C ASP A 160 4.60 9.50 24.82
N SER A 161 5.82 8.97 24.64
CA SER A 161 7.02 9.41 25.36
C SER A 161 8.04 10.18 24.51
N ILE A 162 7.78 10.38 23.21
CA ILE A 162 8.74 11.02 22.31
C ILE A 162 8.69 12.53 22.51
N SER A 163 9.66 13.06 23.25
CA SER A 163 9.86 14.50 23.40
C SER A 163 10.10 15.18 22.04
N LEU A 164 9.70 16.45 21.91
CA LEU A 164 9.94 17.26 20.70
C LEU A 164 11.44 17.28 20.32
N TRP A 165 12.32 17.22 21.31
CA TRP A 165 13.77 17.09 21.12
C TRP A 165 14.18 15.76 20.49
N ALA A 166 13.59 14.64 20.91
CA ALA A 166 13.83 13.35 20.29
C ALA A 166 13.35 13.33 18.83
N ALA A 167 12.20 13.96 18.55
CA ALA A 167 11.71 14.13 17.18
C ALA A 167 12.66 15.00 16.32
N LEU A 168 13.20 16.09 16.87
CA LEU A 168 14.16 16.96 16.17
C LEU A 168 15.50 16.25 15.91
N CYS A 169 16.05 15.55 16.91
CA CYS A 169 17.24 14.72 16.76
C CYS A 169 17.03 13.61 15.73
N TRP A 170 15.83 13.01 15.68
CA TRP A 170 15.46 12.04 14.65
C TRP A 170 15.43 12.67 13.26
N MET A 171 14.83 13.86 13.10
CA MET A 171 14.83 14.62 11.84
C MET A 171 16.25 14.97 11.37
N LEU A 172 17.14 15.37 12.28
CA LEU A 172 18.54 15.64 11.97
C LEU A 172 19.30 14.37 11.57
N GLY A 173 19.06 13.26 12.26
CA GLY A 173 19.59 11.95 11.91
C GLY A 173 19.05 11.42 10.58
N PHE A 174 17.80 11.75 10.26
CA PHE A 174 17.13 11.44 9.00
C PHE A 174 17.80 12.17 7.83
N VAL A 175 18.01 13.49 7.94
CA VAL A 175 18.69 14.27 6.88
C VAL A 175 20.12 13.77 6.63
N ARG A 176 20.80 13.24 7.66
CA ARG A 176 22.18 12.74 7.56
C ARG A 176 22.30 11.34 6.97
N ARG A 177 21.22 10.55 6.89
CA ARG A 177 21.27 9.17 6.38
C ARG A 177 20.90 9.12 4.91
N ARG A 178 21.64 8.30 4.15
CA ARG A 178 21.33 8.02 2.74
C ARG A 178 20.28 6.90 2.67
N TYR A 179 19.03 7.24 2.39
CA TYR A 179 17.90 6.31 2.31
C TYR A 179 17.63 5.79 0.88
N GLY A 180 18.44 6.18 -0.10
CA GLY A 180 18.24 5.81 -1.50
C GLY A 180 17.19 6.68 -2.18
N CYS A 181 16.55 6.13 -3.20
CA CYS A 181 15.52 6.79 -3.98
C CYS A 181 14.11 6.42 -3.52
N VAL A 182 13.15 7.31 -3.81
CA VAL A 182 11.72 7.05 -3.67
C VAL A 182 11.08 7.32 -5.02
N ARG A 183 10.33 6.34 -5.52
CA ARG A 183 9.60 6.46 -6.77
C ARG A 183 8.10 6.45 -6.48
N VAL A 184 7.39 7.40 -7.08
CA VAL A 184 5.94 7.54 -6.98
C VAL A 184 5.37 7.51 -8.38
N ASP A 185 4.51 6.52 -8.63
CA ASP A 185 3.90 6.29 -9.92
C ASP A 185 2.39 6.49 -9.79
N PHE A 186 1.82 7.36 -10.63
CA PHE A 186 0.39 7.62 -10.67
C PHE A 186 -0.24 6.73 -11.74
N GLY A 187 -1.16 5.85 -11.32
CA GLY A 187 -1.90 5.00 -12.23
C GLY A 187 -2.97 5.76 -13.02
N GLN A 188 -3.68 5.03 -13.88
CA GLN A 188 -4.71 5.62 -14.72
C GLN A 188 -5.95 6.03 -13.92
N PRO A 189 -6.39 7.31 -14.02
CA PRO A 189 -7.65 7.71 -13.42
C PRO A 189 -8.79 6.96 -14.11
N PHE A 190 -9.72 6.45 -13.31
CA PHE A 190 -10.95 5.87 -13.82
C PHE A 190 -12.15 6.51 -13.13
N SER A 191 -13.26 6.58 -13.85
CA SER A 191 -14.52 7.15 -13.37
C SER A 191 -15.18 6.20 -12.38
N LEU A 192 -15.62 6.74 -11.23
CA LEU A 192 -16.41 6.02 -10.25
C LEU A 192 -17.76 5.61 -10.84
N LYS A 193 -18.37 6.49 -11.65
CA LYS A 193 -19.61 6.20 -12.36
C LYS A 193 -19.46 4.99 -13.28
N ASP A 194 -18.44 5.00 -14.14
CA ASP A 194 -18.20 3.90 -15.09
C ASP A 194 -17.95 2.57 -14.35
N TYR A 195 -17.24 2.61 -13.21
CA TYR A 195 -17.02 1.42 -12.40
C TYR A 195 -18.32 0.84 -11.85
N ILE A 196 -19.18 1.69 -11.26
CA ILE A 196 -20.45 1.26 -10.66
C ILE A 196 -21.42 0.76 -11.73
N GLU A 197 -21.47 1.39 -12.89
CA GLU A 197 -22.29 0.93 -14.01
C GLU A 197 -21.82 -0.45 -14.52
N ASN A 198 -20.52 -0.64 -14.71
CA ASN A 198 -19.96 -1.91 -15.20
C ASN A 198 -20.07 -3.07 -14.19
N GLU A 199 -19.69 -2.86 -12.93
CA GLU A 199 -19.79 -3.89 -11.89
C GLU A 199 -21.26 -4.09 -11.45
N GLY A 200 -22.09 -3.05 -11.50
CA GLY A 200 -23.52 -3.15 -11.31
C GLY A 200 -24.21 -4.05 -12.36
N ILE A 201 -23.69 -4.08 -13.58
CA ILE A 201 -24.13 -5.03 -14.63
C ILE A 201 -23.66 -6.46 -14.30
N ARG A 202 -22.39 -6.64 -13.89
CA ARG A 202 -21.84 -7.95 -13.50
C ARG A 202 -22.51 -8.57 -12.28
N LEU A 203 -22.92 -7.76 -11.30
CA LEU A 203 -23.67 -8.20 -10.12
C LEU A 203 -25.15 -8.50 -10.42
N ARG A 204 -25.71 -7.96 -11.52
CA ARG A 204 -27.07 -8.31 -11.99
C ARG A 204 -27.11 -9.65 -12.72
N SER A 205 -26.04 -10.00 -13.43
CA SER A 205 -25.82 -11.37 -13.89
C SER A 205 -25.35 -12.22 -12.71
N SER A 206 -26.27 -12.93 -12.07
CA SER A 206 -25.96 -13.92 -11.02
C SER A 206 -25.18 -15.11 -11.60
N THR A 207 -23.94 -14.89 -11.98
CA THR A 207 -22.93 -15.93 -12.08
C THR A 207 -22.07 -15.79 -10.84
N LEU A 208 -22.38 -16.62 -9.84
CA LEU A 208 -21.44 -16.90 -8.75
C LEU A 208 -20.05 -17.04 -9.38
N PRO A 209 -19.05 -16.26 -8.94
CA PRO A 209 -17.72 -16.42 -9.50
C PRO A 209 -17.32 -17.89 -9.28
N LEU A 210 -16.71 -18.52 -10.28
CA LEU A 210 -16.27 -19.93 -10.24
C LEU A 210 -15.55 -20.26 -8.91
N ARG A 211 -14.86 -19.27 -8.33
CA ARG A 211 -14.25 -19.26 -7.00
C ARG A 211 -15.19 -19.64 -5.85
N GLU A 212 -16.43 -19.14 -5.81
CA GLU A 212 -17.41 -19.46 -4.75
C GLU A 212 -18.00 -20.85 -4.89
N LEU A 213 -18.11 -21.36 -6.13
CA LEU A 213 -18.50 -22.74 -6.40
C LEU A 213 -17.37 -23.74 -6.12
N LEU A 214 -16.12 -23.31 -6.28
CA LEU A 214 -14.94 -24.15 -6.07
C LEU A 214 -14.37 -24.07 -4.65
N LEU A 215 -14.70 -23.04 -3.86
CA LEU A 215 -14.28 -22.88 -2.46
C LEU A 215 -14.51 -24.14 -1.61
N PRO A 216 -15.69 -24.80 -1.67
CA PRO A 216 -15.93 -26.05 -0.94
C PRO A 216 -15.12 -27.25 -1.45
N CYS A 217 -14.77 -27.26 -2.75
CA CYS A 217 -13.94 -28.30 -3.36
C CYS A 217 -12.44 -28.06 -3.12
N MET A 218 -12.01 -26.81 -2.94
CA MET A 218 -10.61 -26.39 -2.76
C MET A 218 -10.08 -26.67 -1.35
N PHE A 219 -10.90 -26.51 -0.31
CA PHE A 219 -10.41 -26.58 1.07
C PHE A 219 -10.70 -27.90 1.79
N GLY A 220 -11.57 -28.74 1.22
CA GLY A 220 -12.19 -29.83 1.98
C GLY A 220 -12.88 -29.29 3.25
N SER A 221 -13.62 -30.13 3.95
CA SER A 221 -14.05 -29.79 5.32
C SER A 221 -12.85 -29.90 6.27
N SER A 222 -11.83 -29.05 6.11
CA SER A 222 -10.71 -28.97 7.05
C SER A 222 -10.90 -27.77 7.95
N SER A 223 -11.15 -28.06 9.22
CA SER A 223 -11.39 -27.06 10.26
C SER A 223 -10.12 -26.29 10.69
N ASP A 224 -8.97 -26.56 10.08
CA ASP A 224 -7.64 -26.12 10.54
C ASP A 224 -6.92 -25.11 9.62
N ALA A 225 -7.64 -24.32 8.82
CA ALA A 225 -7.10 -23.11 8.17
C ALA A 225 -6.98 -21.93 9.15
N VAL A 226 -6.32 -22.16 10.29
CA VAL A 226 -6.02 -21.14 11.30
C VAL A 226 -4.73 -20.44 10.88
N TYR A 227 -4.80 -19.28 10.22
CA TYR A 227 -3.97 -18.08 10.55
C TYR A 227 -4.04 -16.90 9.55
N TYR A 228 -4.70 -17.03 8.39
CA TYR A 228 -4.80 -15.88 7.44
C TYR A 228 -6.22 -15.50 6.98
N GLU A 229 -7.18 -16.42 6.91
CA GLU A 229 -8.53 -16.11 6.40
C GLU A 229 -9.45 -15.44 7.44
N ARG A 230 -9.36 -15.82 8.73
CA ARG A 230 -10.17 -15.26 9.83
C ARG A 230 -10.10 -13.73 10.02
N SER A 231 -9.15 -13.03 9.38
CA SER A 231 -8.99 -11.58 9.51
C SER A 231 -9.66 -10.75 8.40
N GLN A 232 -10.23 -11.38 7.36
CA GLN A 232 -10.87 -10.68 6.25
C GLN A 232 -12.40 -10.83 6.21
N ASP A 233 -12.98 -11.59 7.14
CA ASP A 233 -14.42 -11.82 7.19
C ASP A 233 -15.22 -10.51 7.34
N TRP A 234 -14.71 -9.48 8.04
CA TRP A 234 -15.37 -8.17 8.15
C TRP A 234 -15.49 -7.43 6.80
N ILE A 235 -14.58 -7.69 5.85
CA ILE A 235 -14.65 -7.13 4.48
C ILE A 235 -15.78 -7.80 3.70
N LEU A 236 -16.07 -9.07 4.01
CA LEU A 236 -17.13 -9.89 3.42
C LEU A 236 -18.48 -9.69 4.13
N THR A 237 -18.50 -9.45 5.45
CA THR A 237 -19.71 -9.21 6.25
C THR A 237 -20.11 -7.74 6.33
N GLY A 238 -19.22 -6.80 6.01
CA GLY A 238 -19.51 -5.36 6.05
C GLY A 238 -19.75 -4.82 7.46
N GLU A 239 -19.37 -5.57 8.50
CA GLU A 239 -19.55 -5.16 9.89
C GLU A 239 -18.69 -3.92 10.18
N GLY A 240 -19.35 -2.79 10.49
CA GLY A 240 -18.72 -1.50 10.77
C GLY A 240 -18.79 -0.48 9.62
N LEU A 241 -19.27 -0.87 8.43
CA LEU A 241 -19.57 0.07 7.35
C LEU A 241 -20.97 0.68 7.54
N PRO A 242 -21.11 2.01 7.53
CA PRO A 242 -22.36 2.64 7.94
C PRO A 242 -23.49 2.52 6.93
N GLN A 243 -24.67 2.09 7.39
CA GLN A 243 -25.98 2.20 6.71
C GLN A 243 -25.88 2.06 5.18
N LEU A 244 -25.32 0.93 4.72
CA LEU A 244 -25.29 0.55 3.32
C LEU A 244 -26.01 -0.79 3.17
N ASP A 245 -26.80 -0.94 2.11
CA ASP A 245 -27.37 -2.22 1.71
C ASP A 245 -26.24 -3.20 1.37
N ARG A 246 -26.49 -4.51 1.53
CA ARG A 246 -25.50 -5.56 1.24
C ARG A 246 -24.87 -5.43 -0.16
N ARG A 247 -25.67 -5.03 -1.16
CA ARG A 247 -25.17 -4.80 -2.53
C ARG A 247 -24.20 -3.63 -2.62
N GLN A 248 -24.49 -2.54 -1.92
CA GLN A 248 -23.61 -1.37 -1.89
C GLN A 248 -22.32 -1.69 -1.13
N GLN A 249 -22.41 -2.45 -0.04
CA GLN A 249 -21.23 -2.93 0.69
C GLN A 249 -20.34 -3.78 -0.23
N GLN A 250 -20.90 -4.71 -1.00
CA GLN A 250 -20.15 -5.50 -1.98
C GLN A 250 -19.48 -4.64 -3.05
N LEU A 251 -20.19 -3.62 -3.58
CA LEU A 251 -19.63 -2.68 -4.55
C LEU A 251 -18.46 -1.88 -3.99
N VAL A 252 -18.61 -1.31 -2.79
CA VAL A 252 -17.55 -0.54 -2.13
C VAL A 252 -16.36 -1.41 -1.78
N THR A 253 -16.60 -2.62 -1.28
CA THR A 253 -15.56 -3.62 -1.02
C THR A 253 -14.82 -4.01 -2.30
N GLY A 254 -15.54 -4.30 -3.39
CA GLY A 254 -14.95 -4.60 -4.69
C GLY A 254 -14.12 -3.45 -5.21
N LEU A 255 -14.64 -2.23 -5.11
CA LEU A 255 -13.94 -1.00 -5.49
C LEU A 255 -12.66 -0.81 -4.69
N GLY A 256 -12.72 -0.98 -3.37
CA GLY A 256 -11.55 -0.88 -2.50
C GLY A 256 -10.48 -1.91 -2.86
N ARG A 257 -10.86 -3.16 -3.12
CA ARG A 257 -9.95 -4.22 -3.56
C ARG A 257 -9.33 -3.91 -4.93
N HIS A 258 -10.14 -3.44 -5.87
CA HIS A 258 -9.65 -3.04 -7.19
C HIS A 258 -8.64 -1.88 -7.08
N LEU A 259 -8.94 -0.86 -6.29
CA LEU A 259 -8.04 0.28 -6.06
C LEU A 259 -6.71 -0.16 -5.43
N LEU A 260 -6.75 -1.00 -4.40
CA LEU A 260 -5.56 -1.53 -3.74
C LEU A 260 -4.71 -2.37 -4.70
N TYR A 261 -5.35 -3.25 -5.47
CA TYR A 261 -4.67 -4.07 -6.46
C TYR A 261 -4.02 -3.21 -7.55
N THR A 262 -4.76 -2.25 -8.11
CA THR A 262 -4.24 -1.37 -9.16
C THR A 262 -3.13 -0.48 -8.64
N ALA A 263 -3.25 0.11 -7.43
CA ALA A 263 -2.20 0.93 -6.83
C ALA A 263 -0.93 0.11 -6.53
N THR A 264 -1.08 -1.14 -6.08
CA THR A 264 0.05 -2.05 -5.87
C THR A 264 0.69 -2.45 -7.20
N SER A 265 -0.10 -2.71 -8.24
CA SER A 265 0.39 -3.08 -9.57
C SER A 265 1.08 -1.92 -10.29
N CYS A 266 0.69 -0.68 -10.00
CA CYS A 266 1.38 0.52 -10.48
C CYS A 266 2.70 0.80 -9.73
N SER A 267 2.98 0.12 -8.61
CA SER A 267 4.19 0.38 -7.83
C SER A 267 5.41 -0.26 -8.49
N ALA A 268 6.43 0.54 -8.81
CA ALA A 268 7.68 0.01 -9.37
C ALA A 268 8.44 -0.88 -8.38
N ILE A 269 9.16 -1.88 -8.88
CA ILE A 269 10.00 -2.76 -8.07
C ILE A 269 11.40 -2.12 -7.89
N MET A 270 11.84 -2.01 -6.63
CA MET A 270 13.14 -1.39 -6.31
C MET A 270 14.29 -2.39 -6.37
N SER A 271 15.51 -1.88 -6.49
CA SER A 271 16.73 -2.70 -6.55
C SER A 271 16.92 -3.54 -5.28
N THR A 272 16.58 -2.99 -4.12
CA THR A 272 16.64 -3.68 -2.82
C THR A 272 15.62 -4.80 -2.70
N THR A 273 14.46 -4.70 -3.34
CA THR A 273 13.44 -5.77 -3.39
C THR A 273 13.98 -6.98 -4.14
N ILE A 274 14.51 -6.79 -5.36
CA ILE A 274 15.09 -7.86 -6.17
C ILE A 274 16.27 -8.51 -5.44
N MET A 275 17.17 -7.69 -4.90
CA MET A 275 18.33 -8.16 -4.14
C MET A 275 17.92 -8.98 -2.91
N ALA A 276 16.97 -8.49 -2.12
CA ALA A 276 16.50 -9.18 -0.92
C ALA A 276 15.80 -10.50 -1.25
N SER A 277 15.00 -10.55 -2.32
CA SER A 277 14.36 -11.78 -2.80
C SER A 277 15.39 -12.82 -3.21
N LEU A 278 16.42 -12.45 -3.97
CA LEU A 278 17.48 -13.37 -4.37
C LEU A 278 18.28 -13.90 -3.18
N LEU A 279 18.67 -13.04 -2.24
CA LEU A 279 19.41 -13.44 -1.05
C LEU A 279 18.60 -14.36 -0.12
N LEU A 280 17.28 -14.16 -0.04
CA LEU A 280 16.42 -14.99 0.82
C LEU A 280 15.92 -16.28 0.17
N GLN A 281 15.67 -16.27 -1.14
CA GLN A 281 15.02 -17.39 -1.81
C GLN A 281 16.03 -18.30 -2.51
N LYS A 282 17.04 -17.71 -3.19
CA LYS A 282 18.01 -18.45 -4.01
C LYS A 282 19.37 -18.61 -3.32
N HIS A 283 19.91 -17.53 -2.75
CA HIS A 283 21.30 -17.45 -2.26
C HIS A 283 21.42 -17.39 -0.73
N ARG A 284 20.67 -18.27 -0.03
CA ARG A 284 20.64 -18.29 1.46
C ARG A 284 22.00 -18.53 2.11
N GLN A 285 22.87 -19.29 1.45
CA GLN A 285 24.21 -19.62 1.93
C GLN A 285 25.28 -18.61 1.47
N GLY A 286 24.87 -17.63 0.65
CA GLY A 286 25.75 -16.67 0.00
C GLY A 286 26.25 -17.13 -1.38
N THR A 287 26.78 -16.17 -2.14
CA THR A 287 27.18 -16.35 -3.54
C THR A 287 28.22 -15.30 -3.95
N LEU A 288 28.88 -15.51 -5.09
CA LEU A 288 29.78 -14.54 -5.69
C LEU A 288 28.99 -13.37 -6.30
N LEU A 289 29.56 -12.16 -6.28
CA LEU A 289 28.92 -10.97 -6.84
C LEU A 289 28.65 -11.12 -8.33
N SER A 290 29.54 -11.78 -9.08
CA SER A 290 29.36 -12.07 -10.51
C SER A 290 28.11 -12.93 -10.79
N VAL A 291 27.89 -13.98 -10.00
CA VAL A 291 26.71 -14.85 -10.09
C VAL A 291 25.45 -14.11 -9.63
N LEU A 292 25.56 -13.37 -8.53
CA LEU A 292 24.46 -12.56 -8.00
C LEU A 292 23.99 -11.50 -8.99
N ALA A 293 24.92 -10.84 -9.69
CA ALA A 293 24.60 -9.83 -10.69
C ALA A 293 23.86 -10.45 -11.89
N ARG A 294 24.26 -11.65 -12.34
CA ARG A 294 23.56 -12.39 -13.40
C ARG A 294 22.13 -12.73 -12.99
N ASP A 295 21.95 -13.25 -11.78
CA ASP A 295 20.63 -13.59 -11.25
C ASP A 295 19.76 -12.35 -11.00
N PHE A 296 20.37 -11.25 -10.60
CA PHE A 296 19.72 -9.95 -10.46
C PHE A 296 19.19 -9.47 -11.80
N GLN A 297 20.00 -9.55 -12.85
CA GLN A 297 19.57 -9.21 -14.21
C GLN A 297 18.42 -10.12 -14.66
N TRP A 298 18.55 -11.44 -14.48
CA TRP A 298 17.48 -12.38 -14.82
C TRP A 298 16.16 -12.03 -14.12
N LEU A 299 16.17 -11.83 -12.80
CA LEU A 299 14.95 -11.48 -12.07
C LEU A 299 14.39 -10.11 -12.48
N THR A 300 15.25 -9.17 -12.87
CA THR A 300 14.82 -7.87 -13.41
C THR A 300 14.10 -8.06 -14.75
N GLU A 301 14.62 -8.90 -15.64
CA GLU A 301 14.01 -9.22 -16.93
C GLU A 301 12.65 -9.92 -16.74
N GLU A 302 12.54 -10.85 -15.77
CA GLU A 302 11.28 -11.51 -15.43
C GLU A 302 10.21 -10.54 -14.91
N VAL A 303 10.61 -9.54 -14.11
CA VAL A 303 9.70 -8.49 -13.62
C VAL A 303 9.17 -7.65 -14.78
N LEU A 304 10.06 -7.22 -15.68
CA LEU A 304 9.71 -6.43 -16.86
C LEU A 304 8.83 -7.21 -17.84
N ALA A 305 9.10 -8.50 -18.03
CA ALA A 305 8.30 -9.38 -18.88
C ALA A 305 6.85 -9.51 -18.40
N ARG A 306 6.59 -9.31 -17.10
CA ARG A 306 5.26 -9.33 -16.50
C ARG A 306 4.60 -7.95 -16.42
N HIS A 307 5.13 -6.97 -17.17
CA HIS A 307 4.62 -5.60 -17.23
C HIS A 307 4.71 -4.80 -15.92
N PHE A 308 5.58 -5.21 -15.00
CA PHE A 308 5.94 -4.41 -13.84
C PHE A 308 7.15 -3.54 -14.17
N ASP A 309 7.12 -2.28 -13.73
CA ASP A 309 8.25 -1.35 -13.92
C ASP A 309 9.28 -1.50 -12.78
N VAL A 310 10.50 -1.04 -13.03
CA VAL A 310 11.60 -1.05 -12.06
C VAL A 310 12.04 0.38 -11.72
N GLY A 311 12.36 0.64 -10.45
CA GLY A 311 12.69 1.99 -9.99
C GLY A 311 14.14 2.40 -10.09
N PHE A 312 14.94 1.70 -10.88
CA PHE A 312 16.37 1.92 -10.99
C PHE A 312 16.81 1.85 -12.46
N SER A 313 17.93 2.49 -12.77
CA SER A 313 18.54 2.49 -14.09
C SER A 313 20.05 2.66 -13.96
N GLY A 314 20.79 2.39 -15.06
CA GLY A 314 22.25 2.50 -15.10
C GLY A 314 22.94 1.16 -15.31
N GLN A 315 24.24 1.11 -15.04
CA GLN A 315 25.03 -0.10 -15.21
C GLN A 315 24.69 -1.13 -14.14
N LEU A 316 24.51 -2.40 -14.55
CA LEU A 316 24.12 -3.51 -13.65
C LEU A 316 25.01 -3.60 -12.40
N ARG A 317 26.33 -3.49 -12.59
CA ARG A 317 27.30 -3.60 -11.48
C ARG A 317 27.08 -2.52 -10.42
N ASP A 318 26.83 -1.28 -10.85
CA ASP A 318 26.63 -0.15 -9.94
C ASP A 318 25.30 -0.28 -9.20
N VAL A 319 24.25 -0.71 -9.88
CA VAL A 319 22.93 -0.97 -9.26
C VAL A 319 23.03 -2.06 -8.20
N VAL A 320 23.68 -3.18 -8.52
CA VAL A 320 23.87 -4.30 -7.59
C VAL A 320 24.68 -3.87 -6.37
N LEU A 321 25.80 -3.16 -6.56
CA LEU A 321 26.62 -2.64 -5.47
C LEU A 321 25.85 -1.60 -4.63
N HIS A 322 25.04 -0.76 -5.25
CA HIS A 322 24.19 0.21 -4.56
C HIS A 322 23.13 -0.50 -3.69
N ALA A 323 22.45 -1.51 -4.23
CA ALA A 323 21.48 -2.31 -3.48
C ALA A 323 22.14 -3.01 -2.28
N LEU A 324 23.33 -3.58 -2.45
CA LEU A 324 24.12 -4.17 -1.37
C LEU A 324 24.56 -3.13 -0.31
N TYR A 325 24.90 -1.90 -0.73
CA TYR A 325 25.24 -0.82 0.17
C TYR A 325 24.03 -0.38 1.04
N LEU A 326 22.84 -0.35 0.44
CA LEU A 326 21.59 -0.05 1.15
C LEU A 326 21.23 -1.16 2.15
N LEU A 327 21.47 -2.42 1.78
CA LEU A 327 21.24 -3.63 2.58
C LEU A 327 22.45 -4.08 3.42
N ARG A 328 23.45 -3.22 3.63
CA ARG A 328 24.70 -3.54 4.37
C ARG A 328 24.47 -4.05 5.79
N ASP A 329 23.35 -3.67 6.40
CA ASP A 329 22.99 -4.12 7.74
C ASP A 329 22.60 -5.61 7.74
N CYS A 330 22.14 -6.13 6.60
CA CYS A 330 21.69 -7.51 6.41
C CYS A 330 22.74 -8.44 5.79
N VAL A 331 23.81 -7.90 5.19
CA VAL A 331 24.76 -8.68 4.36
C VAL A 331 26.19 -8.47 4.84
N THR A 332 27.02 -9.51 4.71
CA THR A 332 28.48 -9.43 4.87
C THR A 332 29.16 -9.62 3.52
N LEU A 333 30.13 -8.74 3.23
CA LEU A 333 30.95 -8.80 2.03
C LEU A 333 32.36 -9.27 2.43
N ARG A 334 32.88 -10.28 1.72
CA ARG A 334 34.25 -10.77 1.89
C ARG A 334 34.96 -10.74 0.55
N ASN A 335 36.21 -10.33 0.52
CA ASN A 335 37.02 -10.40 -0.69
C ASN A 335 37.28 -11.88 -1.04
N PHE A 336 37.10 -12.21 -2.31
CA PHE A 336 37.38 -13.53 -2.87
C PHE A 336 38.51 -13.39 -3.91
N PRO A 337 39.35 -14.41 -4.14
CA PRO A 337 40.35 -14.39 -5.21
C PRO A 337 39.73 -14.01 -6.57
N LEU A 338 40.53 -13.40 -7.46
CA LEU A 338 40.13 -12.87 -8.77
C LEU A 338 39.31 -11.56 -8.77
N ASN A 339 39.45 -10.73 -7.72
CA ASN A 339 38.79 -9.42 -7.60
C ASN A 339 37.25 -9.50 -7.58
N ASP A 340 36.72 -10.64 -7.11
CA ASP A 340 35.29 -10.87 -6.90
C ASP A 340 34.95 -10.75 -5.40
N LEU A 341 33.68 -10.51 -5.09
CA LEU A 341 33.18 -10.35 -3.74
C LEU A 341 32.24 -11.50 -3.39
N LEU A 342 32.53 -12.20 -2.29
CA LEU A 342 31.61 -13.15 -1.71
C LEU A 342 30.58 -12.39 -0.87
N VAL A 343 29.33 -12.50 -1.27
CA VAL A 343 28.16 -11.86 -0.66
C VAL A 343 27.43 -12.90 0.16
N THR A 344 27.40 -12.77 1.48
CA THR A 344 26.70 -13.70 2.36
C THR A 344 25.64 -12.97 3.20
N PRO A 345 24.37 -13.43 3.23
CA PRO A 345 23.38 -12.86 4.13
C PRO A 345 23.72 -13.19 5.59
N LYS A 346 23.54 -12.22 6.50
CA LYS A 346 23.78 -12.42 7.93
C LYS A 346 22.70 -13.35 8.50
N PRO A 347 23.06 -14.36 9.32
CA PRO A 347 22.10 -15.28 9.92
C PRO A 347 21.32 -14.65 11.10
N THR A 348 21.41 -13.33 11.32
CA THR A 348 20.74 -12.69 12.46
C THR A 348 19.25 -12.54 12.20
N ARG A 349 18.42 -12.74 13.25
CA ARG A 349 16.96 -12.59 13.15
C ARG A 349 16.54 -11.22 12.60
N ARG A 350 17.29 -10.16 12.92
CA ARG A 350 17.05 -8.81 12.42
C ARG A 350 17.28 -8.70 10.91
N ALA A 351 18.41 -9.21 10.42
CA ALA A 351 18.74 -9.19 8.99
C ALA A 351 17.72 -10.00 8.16
N VAL A 352 17.37 -11.20 8.62
CA VAL A 352 16.38 -12.04 7.93
C VAL A 352 15.00 -11.37 7.88
N ARG A 353 14.58 -10.71 8.97
CA ARG A 353 13.32 -9.95 8.99
C ARG A 353 13.35 -8.74 8.06
N GLU A 354 14.44 -7.99 8.05
CA GLU A 354 14.56 -6.82 7.17
C GLU A 354 14.56 -7.23 5.71
N LEU A 355 15.33 -8.25 5.33
CA LEU A 355 15.29 -8.82 3.99
C LEU A 355 13.89 -9.36 3.65
N SER A 356 13.17 -9.97 4.60
CA SER A 356 11.86 -10.54 4.30
C SER A 356 10.83 -9.45 4.02
N VAL A 357 10.91 -8.33 4.73
CA VAL A 357 10.09 -7.13 4.46
C VAL A 357 10.35 -6.61 3.04
N TYR A 358 11.61 -6.46 2.61
CA TYR A 358 11.91 -6.00 1.25
C TYR A 358 11.50 -7.01 0.18
N SER A 359 11.71 -8.32 0.42
CA SER A 359 11.36 -9.37 -0.54
C SER A 359 9.86 -9.46 -0.83
N ARG A 360 8.99 -9.07 0.12
CA ARG A 360 7.54 -9.05 -0.08
C ARG A 360 7.10 -8.15 -1.24
N GLY A 361 7.90 -7.14 -1.59
CA GLY A 361 7.61 -6.28 -2.73
C GLY A 361 7.53 -7.04 -4.06
N ILE A 362 8.15 -8.22 -4.17
CA ILE A 362 8.13 -9.02 -5.40
C ILE A 362 6.84 -9.86 -5.53
N LEU A 363 6.09 -10.07 -4.45
CA LEU A 363 4.93 -10.98 -4.44
C LEU A 363 3.85 -10.63 -5.47
N PRO A 364 3.47 -9.34 -5.67
CA PRO A 364 2.47 -8.98 -6.67
C PRO A 364 2.86 -9.39 -8.10
N VAL A 365 4.15 -9.47 -8.40
CA VAL A 365 4.67 -9.87 -9.72
C VAL A 365 4.37 -11.35 -10.01
N PHE A 366 4.47 -12.21 -9.00
CA PHE A 366 4.38 -13.67 -9.16
C PHE A 366 3.08 -14.27 -8.61
N ILE A 367 2.11 -13.44 -8.22
CA ILE A 367 0.90 -13.91 -7.54
C ILE A 367 0.08 -14.90 -8.37
N TYR A 368 0.00 -14.68 -9.69
CA TYR A 368 -0.75 -15.57 -10.59
C TYR A 368 -0.11 -16.95 -10.72
N GLU A 369 1.21 -17.03 -10.73
CA GLU A 369 1.97 -18.27 -10.81
C GLU A 369 1.93 -19.04 -9.51
N ALA A 370 1.99 -18.34 -8.37
CA ALA A 370 1.85 -18.96 -7.06
C ALA A 370 0.49 -19.68 -6.93
N VAL A 371 -0.58 -19.01 -7.36
CA VAL A 371 -1.92 -19.61 -7.38
C VAL A 371 -1.96 -20.78 -8.37
N ALA A 372 -1.52 -20.60 -9.62
CA ALA A 372 -1.53 -21.67 -10.62
C ALA A 372 -0.68 -22.90 -10.23
N GLY A 373 0.44 -22.69 -9.54
CA GLY A 373 1.31 -23.74 -9.04
C GLY A 373 0.67 -24.56 -7.93
N GLU A 374 -0.02 -23.92 -6.97
CA GLU A 374 -0.83 -24.62 -5.96
C GLU A 374 -1.94 -25.45 -6.61
N TRP A 375 -2.60 -24.92 -7.65
CA TRP A 375 -3.62 -25.65 -8.41
C TRP A 375 -3.07 -26.88 -9.14
N LEU A 376 -1.91 -26.76 -9.80
CA LEU A 376 -1.28 -27.88 -10.51
C LEU A 376 -0.78 -28.96 -9.55
N LEU A 377 -0.27 -28.58 -8.38
CA LEU A 377 0.14 -29.52 -7.34
C LEU A 377 -1.06 -30.28 -6.76
N LEU A 378 -2.21 -29.61 -6.59
CA LEU A 378 -3.46 -30.25 -6.14
C LEU A 378 -4.09 -31.16 -7.20
N LEU A 379 -3.79 -30.99 -8.48
CA LEU A 379 -4.25 -31.88 -9.56
C LEU A 379 -3.35 -33.11 -9.76
N LEU A 380 -2.15 -33.11 -9.15
CA LEU A 380 -1.16 -34.20 -9.23
C LEU A 380 -1.18 -35.10 -7.98
N ILE A 381 -2.01 -34.79 -6.99
CA ILE A 381 -2.31 -35.60 -5.79
C ILE A 381 -3.73 -36.15 -5.95
#